data_AF-A0A0C9Q9M9-F1
#
_entry.id   AF-A0A0C9Q9M9-F1
#
_cell.length_a   1.000
_cell.length_b   1.000
_cell.length_c   1.000
_cell.angle_alpha   90.00
_cell.angle_beta   90.00
_cell.angle_gamma   90.00
#
_symmetry.space_group_name_H-M   'P 1'
#
loop_
_entity.id
_entity.type
_entity.pdbx_description
1 polymer ?
#
loop_
_entity_poly.entity_id
_entity_poly.type
_entity_poly.pdbx_seq_one_letter_code
_entity_poly.pdbx_strand_id
1 'polypeptide(L)'
;MDGVCSDERLRDPLPLEKLKFVELKTSRILENDRQWMNMQRHKFLKWWCQSFLVGIEDILCGFRDDSGIIRQLENYKVSDIARNSQKYWKAAAAMNFCDNFLRHVASTVRNDCDRTVYKFERIPNGDIYLTEVPPTSDYAFLPPWFRAIR
;
A
#
# COMPACT_ATOMS: atom_id res chain seq x y z
N MET A 1 -2.04 -7.19 -5.31
CA MET A 1 -1.95 -7.90 -6.60
C MET A 1 -3.26 -8.64 -6.74
N ASP A 2 -4.06 -8.19 -7.70
CA ASP A 2 -5.43 -8.68 -7.86
C ASP A 2 -5.57 -9.52 -9.14
N GLY A 3 -4.69 -9.32 -10.12
CA GLY A 3 -4.70 -10.08 -11.36
C GLY A 3 -3.42 -9.97 -12.18
N VAL A 4 -3.43 -10.66 -13.33
CA VAL A 4 -2.35 -10.66 -14.32
C VAL A 4 -2.94 -10.25 -15.67
N CYS A 5 -2.30 -9.29 -16.35
CA CYS A 5 -2.62 -8.97 -17.74
C CYS A 5 -2.02 -10.03 -18.66
N SER A 6 -2.87 -10.72 -19.42
CA SER A 6 -2.49 -11.71 -20.41
C SER A 6 -3.54 -11.77 -21.52
N ASP A 7 -3.10 -11.83 -22.77
CA ASP A 7 -3.97 -12.10 -23.92
C ASP A 7 -4.26 -13.61 -24.08
N GLU A 8 -3.50 -14.44 -23.36
CA GLU A 8 -3.62 -15.89 -23.38
C GLU A 8 -4.04 -16.45 -22.02
N ARG A 9 -4.66 -17.63 -22.03
CA ARG A 9 -4.99 -18.35 -20.80
C ARG A 9 -3.72 -18.93 -20.19
N LEU A 10 -3.35 -18.43 -19.02
CA LEU A 10 -2.23 -18.94 -18.25
C LEU A 10 -2.52 -20.33 -17.67
N ARG A 11 -1.49 -21.17 -17.57
CA ARG A 11 -1.54 -22.51 -16.98
C ARG A 11 -0.35 -22.71 -16.05
N ASP A 12 -0.54 -23.50 -15.01
CA ASP A 12 0.55 -23.84 -14.10
C ASP A 12 1.59 -24.75 -14.77
N PRO A 13 2.88 -24.59 -14.41
CA PRO A 13 3.41 -23.57 -13.50
C PRO A 13 3.52 -22.18 -14.14
N LEU A 14 3.14 -21.13 -13.39
CA LEU A 14 3.19 -19.75 -13.87
C LEU A 14 4.61 -19.17 -13.91
N PRO A 15 5.03 -18.49 -15.01
CA PRO A 15 6.33 -17.83 -15.09
C PRO A 15 6.29 -16.45 -14.40
N LEU A 16 6.18 -16.43 -13.07
CA LEU A 16 5.89 -15.22 -12.26
C LEU A 16 6.75 -14.00 -12.61
N GLU A 17 8.04 -14.19 -12.89
CA GLU A 17 8.98 -13.10 -13.23
C GLU A 17 8.66 -12.39 -14.55
N LYS A 18 7.91 -13.05 -15.44
CA LYS A 18 7.51 -12.52 -16.75
C LYS A 18 6.08 -11.97 -16.74
N LEU A 19 5.36 -12.14 -15.63
CA LEU A 19 3.95 -11.75 -15.56
C LEU A 19 3.82 -10.25 -15.30
N LYS A 20 2.91 -9.65 -16.06
CA LYS A 20 2.49 -8.27 -15.83
C LYS A 20 1.33 -8.24 -14.85
N PHE A 21 1.62 -7.92 -13.60
CA PHE A 21 0.61 -7.79 -12.56
C PHE A 21 -0.17 -6.49 -12.67
N VAL A 22 -1.46 -6.55 -12.30
CA VAL A 22 -2.36 -5.40 -12.26
C VAL A 22 -3.06 -5.34 -10.90
N GLU A 23 -3.27 -4.12 -10.41
CA GLU A 23 -4.11 -3.86 -9.24
C GLU A 23 -5.50 -3.39 -9.70
N LEU A 24 -6.56 -3.93 -9.11
CA LEU A 24 -7.94 -3.61 -9.46
C LEU A 24 -8.53 -2.66 -8.41
N LYS A 25 -9.15 -1.59 -8.88
CA LYS A 25 -9.81 -0.61 -8.01
C LYS A 25 -11.22 -0.30 -8.47
N THR A 26 -12.03 0.19 -7.54
CA THR A 26 -13.33 0.78 -7.85
C THR A 26 -13.44 2.19 -7.28
N SER A 27 -14.19 3.04 -7.96
CA SER A 27 -14.53 4.39 -7.52
C SER A 27 -15.93 4.76 -7.95
N ARG A 28 -16.61 5.66 -7.23
CA ARG A 28 -17.80 6.30 -7.78
C ARG A 28 -17.40 7.12 -9.01
N ILE A 29 -18.25 7.15 -10.04
CA ILE A 29 -18.14 8.08 -11.19
C ILE A 29 -17.95 9.51 -10.67
N LEU A 30 -17.06 10.24 -11.33
CA LEU A 30 -16.75 11.62 -11.00
C LEU A 30 -17.57 12.54 -11.89
N GLU A 31 -18.36 13.41 -11.27
CA GLU A 31 -19.32 14.28 -11.94
C GLU A 31 -18.83 15.73 -12.02
N ASN A 32 -17.75 16.06 -11.30
CA ASN A 32 -17.22 17.41 -11.24
C ASN A 32 -15.73 17.46 -10.84
N ASP A 33 -15.12 18.62 -11.10
CA ASP A 33 -13.70 18.87 -10.84
C ASP A 33 -13.32 18.71 -9.37
N ARG A 34 -14.21 19.08 -8.43
CA ARG A 34 -13.94 18.92 -7.00
C ARG A 34 -13.75 17.45 -6.63
N GLN A 35 -14.57 16.55 -7.17
CA GLN A 35 -14.43 15.12 -6.95
C GLN A 35 -13.13 14.57 -7.56
N TRP A 36 -12.75 15.04 -8.75
CA TRP A 36 -11.46 14.72 -9.37
C TRP A 36 -10.28 15.18 -8.52
N MET A 37 -10.30 16.43 -8.04
CA MET A 37 -9.27 16.97 -7.15
C MET A 37 -9.14 16.15 -5.86
N ASN A 38 -10.26 15.72 -5.27
CA ASN A 38 -10.26 14.86 -4.07
C ASN A 38 -9.65 13.48 -4.36
N MET A 39 -9.94 12.90 -5.53
CA MET A 39 -9.34 11.64 -5.96
C MET A 39 -7.81 11.77 -6.08
N GLN A 40 -7.33 12.82 -6.75
CA GLN A 40 -5.90 13.11 -6.87
C GLN A 40 -5.23 13.35 -5.52
N ARG A 41 -5.88 14.12 -4.62
CA ARG A 41 -5.31 14.49 -3.32
C ARG A 41 -5.25 13.33 -2.32
N HIS A 42 -6.27 12.48 -2.29
CA HIS A 42 -6.45 11.51 -1.20
C HIS A 42 -6.40 10.05 -1.65
N LYS A 43 -7.07 9.71 -2.75
CA LYS A 43 -7.20 8.31 -3.19
C LYS A 43 -5.95 7.84 -3.92
N PHE A 44 -5.46 8.67 -4.84
CA PHE A 44 -4.26 8.40 -5.62
C PHE A 44 -3.00 8.26 -4.78
N LEU A 45 -2.85 8.99 -3.67
CA LEU A 45 -1.75 8.77 -2.74
C LEU A 45 -1.76 7.32 -2.21
N LYS A 46 -2.92 6.82 -1.78
CA LYS A 46 -3.04 5.46 -1.24
C LYS A 46 -2.78 4.41 -2.32
N TRP A 47 -3.35 4.58 -3.51
CA TRP A 47 -3.17 3.67 -4.62
C TRP A 47 -1.72 3.61 -5.09
N TRP A 48 -1.08 4.78 -5.16
CA TRP A 48 0.33 4.90 -5.49
C TRP A 48 1.18 4.19 -4.44
N CYS A 49 1.05 4.51 -3.15
CA CYS A 49 1.83 3.85 -2.09
C CYS A 49 1.72 2.33 -2.15
N GLN A 50 0.49 1.82 -2.29
CA GLN A 50 0.24 0.37 -2.31
C GLN A 50 0.93 -0.30 -3.51
N SER A 51 0.74 0.24 -4.71
CA SER A 51 1.19 -0.41 -5.95
C SER A 51 2.69 -0.21 -6.19
N PHE A 52 3.20 0.97 -5.86
CA PHE A 52 4.62 1.31 -5.99
C PHE A 52 5.51 0.39 -5.15
N LEU A 53 5.14 0.11 -3.89
CA LEU A 53 5.95 -0.70 -2.98
C LEU A 53 6.13 -2.15 -3.45
N VAL A 54 5.19 -2.68 -4.23
CA VAL A 54 5.21 -4.06 -4.73
C VAL A 54 5.55 -4.14 -6.22
N GLY A 55 5.96 -3.02 -6.84
CA GLY A 55 6.39 -2.99 -8.25
C GLY A 55 5.26 -3.17 -9.27
N ILE A 56 3.99 -2.95 -8.90
CA ILE A 56 2.88 -2.95 -9.87
C ILE A 56 2.90 -1.62 -10.63
N GLU A 57 2.85 -1.69 -11.96
CA GLU A 57 2.91 -0.51 -12.83
C GLU A 57 1.53 0.05 -13.22
N ASP A 58 0.51 -0.80 -13.23
CA ASP A 58 -0.83 -0.48 -13.74
C ASP A 58 -1.92 -0.74 -12.70
N ILE A 59 -2.84 0.23 -12.59
CA ILE A 59 -4.07 0.13 -11.81
C ILE A 59 -5.26 0.27 -12.75
N LEU A 60 -6.09 -0.76 -12.84
CA LEU A 60 -7.35 -0.70 -13.58
C LEU A 60 -8.48 -0.30 -12.61
N CYS A 61 -9.03 0.88 -12.80
CA CYS A 61 -10.14 1.40 -12.00
C CYS A 61 -11.46 1.27 -12.75
N GLY A 62 -12.43 0.59 -12.14
CA GLY A 62 -13.83 0.64 -12.55
C GLY A 62 -14.60 1.74 -11.83
N PHE A 63 -15.13 2.69 -12.60
CA PHE A 63 -16.02 3.73 -12.11
C PHE A 63 -17.47 3.24 -12.13
N ARG A 64 -18.05 3.14 -10.93
CA ARG A 64 -19.42 2.69 -10.71
C ARG A 64 -20.39 3.84 -10.50
N ASP A 65 -21.63 3.62 -10.94
CA ASP A 65 -22.77 4.44 -10.56
C ASP A 65 -23.24 4.16 -9.12
N ASP A 66 -24.32 4.82 -8.72
CA ASP A 66 -24.93 4.68 -7.39
C ASP A 66 -25.75 3.41 -7.20
N SER A 67 -26.08 2.73 -8.30
CA SER A 67 -26.64 1.38 -8.25
C SER A 67 -25.55 0.31 -8.08
N GLY A 68 -24.28 0.71 -7.99
CA GLY A 68 -23.14 -0.18 -7.81
C GLY A 68 -22.62 -0.80 -9.11
N ILE A 69 -23.11 -0.37 -10.28
CA ILE A 69 -22.75 -0.95 -11.58
C ILE A 69 -21.58 -0.18 -12.18
N ILE A 70 -20.53 -0.90 -12.59
CA ILE A 70 -19.38 -0.32 -13.30
C ILE A 70 -19.83 0.15 -14.68
N ARG A 71 -19.67 1.45 -14.96
CA ARG A 71 -20.04 2.08 -16.25
C ARG A 71 -18.83 2.45 -17.09
N GLN A 72 -17.66 2.60 -16.47
CA GLN A 72 -16.44 3.01 -17.13
C GLN A 72 -15.24 2.30 -16.52
N LEU A 73 -14.26 1.94 -17.36
CA LEU A 73 -12.96 1.44 -16.95
C LEU A 73 -11.90 2.44 -17.36
N GLU A 74 -10.94 2.71 -16.49
CA GLU A 74 -9.75 3.49 -16.81
C GLU A 74 -8.50 2.82 -16.26
N ASN A 75 -7.46 2.75 -17.09
CA ASN A 75 -6.15 2.30 -16.66
C ASN A 75 -5.28 3.48 -16.24
N TYR A 76 -4.66 3.38 -15.07
CA TYR A 76 -3.76 4.37 -14.52
C TYR A 76 -2.38 3.77 -14.34
N LYS A 77 -1.38 4.38 -15.00
CA LYS A 77 0.03 4.10 -14.69
C LYS A 77 0.39 4.67 -13.34
N VAL A 78 1.02 3.87 -12.49
CA VAL A 78 1.46 4.27 -11.14
C VAL A 78 2.43 5.46 -11.20
N SER A 79 3.31 5.49 -12.22
CA SER A 79 4.22 6.63 -12.48
C SER A 79 3.46 7.93 -12.75
N ASP A 80 2.37 7.85 -13.52
CA ASP A 80 1.59 9.00 -13.94
C ASP A 80 0.73 9.53 -12.80
N ILE A 81 0.21 8.64 -11.94
CA ILE A 81 -0.46 9.03 -10.70
C ILE A 81 0.44 9.94 -9.85
N ALA A 82 1.70 9.54 -9.63
CA ALA A 82 2.65 10.33 -8.87
C ALA A 82 2.98 11.66 -9.54
N ARG A 83 3.26 11.65 -10.85
CA ARG A 83 3.59 12.84 -11.62
C ARG A 83 2.44 13.86 -11.65
N ASN A 84 1.21 13.39 -11.88
CA ASN A 84 0.06 14.26 -12.07
C ASN A 84 -0.52 14.78 -10.74
N SER A 85 -0.19 14.14 -9.61
CA SER A 85 -0.69 14.52 -8.28
C SER A 85 0.31 15.37 -7.48
N GLN A 86 1.43 15.79 -8.08
CA GLN A 86 2.51 16.53 -7.41
C GLN A 86 2.09 17.84 -6.75
N LYS A 87 0.95 18.42 -7.16
CA LYS A 87 0.37 19.62 -6.53
C LYS A 87 -0.27 19.34 -5.16
N TYR A 88 -0.52 18.07 -4.82
CA TYR A 88 -1.20 17.66 -3.59
C TYR A 88 -0.31 16.91 -2.61
N TRP A 89 0.57 16.05 -3.11
CA TRP A 89 1.49 15.25 -2.32
C TRP A 89 2.76 14.97 -3.12
N LYS A 90 3.85 14.64 -2.43
CA LYS A 90 5.16 14.37 -3.04
C LYS A 90 5.57 12.93 -2.75
N ALA A 91 5.80 12.14 -3.81
CA ALA A 91 6.30 10.76 -3.69
C ALA A 91 7.57 10.69 -2.85
N ALA A 92 8.52 11.62 -3.08
CA ALA A 92 9.76 11.71 -2.30
C ALA A 92 9.51 11.93 -0.80
N ALA A 93 8.53 12.75 -0.42
CA ALA A 93 8.21 12.97 1.00
C ALA A 93 7.69 11.69 1.67
N ALA A 94 6.85 10.92 0.97
CA ALA A 94 6.35 9.64 1.46
C ALA A 94 7.48 8.61 1.61
N MET A 95 8.35 8.48 0.61
CA MET A 95 9.48 7.54 0.65
C MET A 95 10.54 7.92 1.66
N ASN A 96 10.90 9.20 1.76
CA ASN A 96 11.88 9.66 2.75
C ASN A 96 11.37 9.45 4.17
N PHE A 97 10.07 9.68 4.43
CA PHE A 97 9.48 9.35 5.71
C PHE A 97 9.54 7.85 6.00
N CYS A 98 9.20 7.00 5.01
CA CYS A 98 9.27 5.55 5.16
C CYS A 98 10.69 5.06 5.46
N ASP A 99 11.70 5.51 4.69
CA ASP A 99 13.12 5.18 4.91
C ASP A 99 13.59 5.63 6.30
N ASN A 100 13.31 6.88 6.67
CA ASN A 100 13.68 7.40 7.99
C ASN A 100 13.02 6.60 9.13
N PHE A 101 11.76 6.22 8.97
CA PHE A 101 11.06 5.42 9.96
C PHE A 101 11.63 4.00 10.06
N LEU A 102 11.92 3.33 8.94
CA LEU A 102 12.52 2.00 8.94
C LEU A 102 13.94 2.02 9.54
N ARG A 103 14.74 3.07 9.27
CA ARG A 103 16.03 3.27 9.94
C ARG A 103 15.87 3.45 11.44
N HIS A 104 14.86 4.23 11.87
CA HIS A 104 14.56 4.38 13.28
C HIS A 104 14.19 3.03 13.91
N VAL A 105 13.28 2.26 13.31
CA VAL A 105 12.92 0.91 13.77
C VAL A 105 14.16 0.02 13.89
N ALA A 106 14.99 -0.05 12.87
CA ALA A 106 16.22 -0.86 12.88
C ALA A 106 17.22 -0.42 13.97
N SER A 107 17.26 0.87 14.29
CA SER A 107 18.13 1.40 15.36
C SER A 107 17.57 1.21 16.77
N THR A 108 16.27 1.03 16.90
CA THR A 108 15.55 1.00 18.19
C THR A 108 15.24 -0.44 18.63
N VAL A 109 14.86 -1.32 17.71
CA VAL A 109 14.54 -2.72 18.00
C VAL A 109 15.83 -3.50 18.23
N ARG A 110 16.21 -3.68 19.50
CA ARG A 110 17.48 -4.32 19.91
C ARG A 110 17.31 -5.71 20.52
N ASN A 111 16.14 -5.96 21.09
CA ASN A 111 15.83 -7.21 21.76
C ASN A 111 15.07 -8.16 20.84
N ASP A 112 15.31 -9.46 21.01
CA ASP A 112 14.53 -10.50 20.34
C ASP A 112 13.06 -10.48 20.79
N CYS A 113 12.19 -10.99 19.91
CA CYS A 113 10.74 -11.05 20.11
C CYS A 113 10.28 -11.91 21.30
N ASP A 114 11.15 -12.75 21.87
CA ASP A 114 10.89 -13.53 23.08
C ASP A 114 11.08 -12.71 24.36
N ARG A 115 11.68 -11.52 24.26
CA ARG A 115 11.95 -10.61 25.38
C ARG A 115 11.02 -9.41 25.41
N THR A 116 10.73 -8.82 24.25
CA THR A 116 9.92 -7.60 24.17
C THR A 116 9.25 -7.48 22.80
N VAL A 117 8.15 -6.74 22.78
CA VAL A 117 7.50 -6.26 21.56
C VAL A 117 7.56 -4.73 21.57
N TYR A 118 8.04 -4.16 20.47
CA TYR A 118 8.10 -2.70 20.29
C TYR A 118 6.84 -2.21 19.58
N LYS A 119 6.03 -1.42 20.29
CA LYS A 119 4.79 -0.83 19.76
C LYS A 119 5.06 0.62 19.33
N PHE A 120 4.97 0.87 18.03
CA PHE A 120 5.04 2.21 17.44
C PHE A 120 3.62 2.73 17.18
N GLU A 121 3.23 3.84 17.81
CA GLU A 121 1.90 4.44 17.67
C GLU A 121 2.00 5.84 17.11
N ARG A 122 1.20 6.16 16.09
CA ARG A 122 1.19 7.48 15.47
C ARG A 122 -0.15 8.17 15.69
N ILE A 123 -0.11 9.37 16.25
CA ILE A 123 -1.27 10.26 16.30
C ILE A 123 -1.36 10.99 14.95
N PRO A 124 -2.55 11.12 14.33
CA PRO A 124 -2.71 11.92 13.12
C PRO A 124 -2.18 13.34 13.34
N ASN A 125 -1.28 13.78 12.44
CA ASN A 125 -0.57 15.07 12.53
C ASN A 125 0.33 15.25 13.77
N GLY A 126 0.63 14.18 14.50
CA GLY A 126 1.54 14.18 15.64
C GLY A 126 2.73 13.26 15.45
N ASP A 127 3.45 13.07 16.55
CA ASP A 127 4.64 12.23 16.63
C ASP A 127 4.33 10.73 16.62
N ILE A 128 5.39 9.94 16.49
CA ILE A 128 5.37 8.49 16.67
C ILE A 128 5.90 8.18 18.07
N TYR A 129 5.08 7.53 18.88
CA TYR A 129 5.40 7.11 20.23
C TYR A 129 5.85 5.65 20.23
N LEU A 130 6.87 5.35 21.02
CA LEU A 130 7.38 4.01 21.21
C LEU A 130 7.04 3.53 22.62
N THR A 131 6.45 2.34 22.71
CA THR A 131 6.25 1.63 23.97
C THR A 131 6.82 0.21 23.84
N GLU A 132 7.63 -0.21 24.80
CA GLU A 132 8.01 -1.62 24.94
C GLU A 132 6.95 -2.35 25.76
N VAL A 133 6.47 -3.47 25.26
CA VAL A 133 5.45 -4.30 25.94
C VAL A 133 5.93 -5.75 26.09
N PRO A 134 5.44 -6.48 27.11
CA PRO A 134 5.84 -7.85 27.32
C PRO A 134 5.52 -8.76 26.12
N PRO A 135 6.32 -9.81 25.88
CA PRO A 135 6.13 -10.77 24.78
C PRO A 135 4.89 -11.67 24.99
N THR A 136 4.26 -11.60 26.16
CA THR A 136 2.99 -12.25 26.50
C THR A 136 1.78 -11.34 26.32
N SER A 137 1.98 -10.09 25.90
CA SER A 137 0.87 -9.16 25.65
C SER A 137 0.08 -9.53 24.40
N ASP A 138 -1.14 -8.99 24.27
CA ASP A 138 -1.98 -9.15 23.07
C ASP A 138 -1.37 -8.54 21.79
N TYR A 139 -0.26 -7.81 21.92
CA TYR A 139 0.49 -7.27 20.79
C TYR A 139 1.53 -8.25 20.25
N ALA A 140 1.77 -9.38 20.91
CA ALA A 140 2.67 -10.41 20.39
C ALA A 140 2.05 -11.08 19.15
N PHE A 141 2.76 -11.02 18.02
CA PHE A 141 2.23 -11.44 16.72
C PHE A 141 2.98 -12.63 16.09
N LEU A 142 4.12 -13.04 16.65
CA LEU A 142 4.89 -14.19 16.14
C LEU A 142 4.41 -15.49 16.82
N PRO A 143 3.75 -16.40 16.08
CA PRO A 143 3.22 -17.63 16.66
C PRO A 143 4.35 -18.60 17.05
N PRO A 144 4.12 -19.52 18.01
CA PRO A 144 5.14 -20.47 18.46
C PRO A 144 5.79 -21.27 17.33
N TRP A 145 5.01 -21.72 16.34
CA TRP A 145 5.52 -22.53 15.23
C TRP A 145 6.51 -21.75 14.34
N PHE A 146 6.38 -20.44 14.21
CA PHE A 146 7.29 -19.62 13.42
C PHE A 146 8.61 -19.38 14.17
N ARG A 147 8.52 -19.21 15.49
CA ARG A 147 9.69 -19.04 16.37
C ARG A 147 10.54 -20.31 16.50
N ALA A 148 9.95 -21.47 16.24
CA ALA A 148 10.62 -22.77 16.33
C ALA A 148 11.53 -23.08 15.12
N ILE A 149 11.45 -22.31 14.02
CA ILE A 149 12.23 -22.52 12.78
C ILE A 149 13.59 -21.78 12.85
N ARG A 150 14.22 -21.72 14.04
CA ARG A 150 15.56 -21.11 14.17
C ARG A 150 16.64 -22.00 13.58
#